data_AF-A0AAD8IWQ7-F1
#
_entry.id   AF-A0AAD8IWQ7-F1
#
_cell.length_a   1.000
_cell.length_b   1.000
_cell.length_c   1.000
_cell.angle_alpha   90.00
_cell.angle_beta   90.00
_cell.angle_gamma   90.00
#
_symmetry.space_group_name_H-M   'P 1'
#
loop_
_entity.id
_entity.type
_entity.pdbx_description
1 polymer ?
#
loop_
_entity_poly.entity_id
_entity_poly.type
_entity_poly.pdbx_seq_one_letter_code
_entity_poly.pdbx_strand_id
1 'polypeptide(L)'
;MIVYSLLQGCVFSRLWIMGHECGHNAFSNYKWLDDTVGFILHSFVLFPYFSWKYTHRRQHSKTGYLQQEEFNGPMLKSQVPLILKHLITNPAGRFLVTSIVLAIGTTLY
;
A
#
# COMPACT_ATOMS: atom_id res chain seq x y z
N MET A 1 -27.74 -8.81 5.60
CA MET A 1 -26.63 -7.90 5.25
C MET A 1 -25.24 -8.47 5.55
N ILE A 2 -25.01 -9.08 6.73
CA ILE A 2 -23.69 -9.64 7.09
C ILE A 2 -23.17 -10.71 6.10
N VAL A 3 -24.00 -11.71 5.78
CA VAL A 3 -23.60 -12.78 4.84
C VAL A 3 -23.26 -12.22 3.46
N TYR A 4 -24.06 -11.26 2.97
CA TYR A 4 -23.80 -10.57 1.71
C TYR A 4 -22.45 -9.85 1.73
N SER A 5 -22.14 -9.10 2.79
CA SER A 5 -20.86 -8.40 2.94
C SER A 5 -19.66 -9.35 3.01
N LEU A 6 -19.80 -10.51 3.68
CA LEU A 6 -18.76 -11.53 3.75
C LEU A 6 -18.47 -12.14 2.37
N LEU A 7 -19.52 -12.54 1.65
CA LEU A 7 -19.39 -13.09 0.30
C LEU A 7 -18.79 -12.08 -0.68
N GLN A 8 -19.24 -10.82 -0.62
CA GLN A 8 -18.69 -9.73 -1.43
C GLN A 8 -17.20 -9.52 -1.13
N GLY A 9 -16.82 -9.53 0.15
CA GLY A 9 -15.41 -9.45 0.57
C GLY A 9 -14.57 -10.57 -0.02
N CYS A 10 -15.03 -11.82 0.03
CA CYS A 10 -14.32 -12.96 -0.55
C CYS A 10 -14.11 -12.81 -2.07
N VAL A 11 -15.11 -12.32 -2.81
CA VAL A 11 -14.99 -12.10 -4.26
C VAL A 11 -13.94 -11.01 -4.55
N PHE A 12 -14.01 -9.87 -3.86
CA PHE A 12 -13.06 -8.77 -4.05
C PHE A 12 -11.63 -9.16 -3.67
N SER A 13 -11.44 -9.95 -2.61
CA SER A 13 -10.12 -10.49 -2.26
C SER A 13 -9.54 -11.38 -3.37
N ARG A 14 -10.36 -12.17 -4.07
CA ARG A 14 -9.88 -13.00 -5.19
C ARG A 14 -9.50 -12.16 -6.40
N LEU A 15 -10.29 -11.14 -6.73
CA LEU A 15 -9.97 -10.20 -7.81
C LEU A 15 -8.66 -9.45 -7.52
N TRP A 16 -8.47 -9.05 -6.27
CA TRP A 16 -7.23 -8.45 -5.79
C TRP A 16 -6.02 -9.35 -5.99
N ILE A 17 -6.10 -10.61 -5.50
CA ILE A 17 -4.99 -11.57 -5.62
C ILE A 17 -4.63 -11.80 -7.10
N MET A 18 -5.62 -11.93 -7.98
CA MET A 18 -5.37 -12.11 -9.40
C MET A 18 -4.69 -10.89 -10.04
N GLY A 19 -5.16 -9.69 -9.72
CA GLY A 19 -4.48 -8.46 -10.13
C GLY A 19 -3.06 -8.36 -9.57
N HIS A 20 -2.84 -8.85 -8.35
CA HIS A 20 -1.53 -8.87 -7.71
C HIS A 20 -0.54 -9.77 -8.46
N GLU A 21 -0.96 -10.98 -8.85
CA GLU A 21 -0.14 -11.88 -9.67
C GLU A 21 0.19 -11.27 -11.05
N CYS A 22 -0.75 -10.53 -11.64
CA CYS A 22 -0.49 -9.75 -12.84
C CYS A 22 0.58 -8.66 -12.61
N GLY A 23 0.58 -8.01 -11.44
CA GLY A 23 1.63 -7.05 -11.05
C GLY A 23 3.02 -7.66 -10.98
N HIS A 24 3.12 -8.94 -10.60
CA HIS A 24 4.36 -9.71 -10.64
C HIS A 24 4.77 -10.14 -12.05
N ASN A 25 3.88 -10.01 -13.03
CA ASN A 25 3.99 -10.59 -14.37
C ASN A 25 4.11 -12.13 -14.31
N ALA A 26 3.37 -12.75 -13.38
CA ALA A 26 3.35 -14.20 -13.16
C ALA A 26 2.06 -14.86 -13.66
N PHE A 27 1.11 -14.08 -14.18
CA PHE A 27 -0.18 -14.58 -14.62
C PHE A 27 -0.12 -15.16 -16.04
N SER A 28 0.68 -14.57 -16.93
CA SER A 28 0.90 -15.06 -18.28
C SER A 28 2.33 -14.86 -18.76
N ASN A 29 2.67 -15.45 -19.92
CA ASN A 29 3.95 -15.24 -20.58
C ASN A 29 4.08 -13.85 -21.24
N TYR A 30 3.00 -13.05 -21.27
CA TYR A 30 2.93 -11.78 -21.97
C TYR A 30 2.73 -10.63 -20.99
N LYS A 31 3.77 -9.79 -20.80
CA LYS A 31 3.71 -8.66 -19.86
C LYS A 31 2.58 -7.66 -20.15
N TRP A 32 2.29 -7.41 -21.43
CA TRP A 32 1.23 -6.48 -21.83
C TRP A 32 -0.17 -7.01 -21.47
N LEU A 33 -0.36 -8.33 -21.51
CA LEU A 33 -1.60 -8.99 -21.13
C LEU A 33 -1.79 -8.88 -19.61
N ASP A 34 -0.75 -9.18 -18.85
CA ASP A 34 -0.76 -9.04 -17.39
C ASP A 34 -1.05 -7.59 -16.98
N ASP A 35 -0.43 -6.60 -17.63
CA ASP A 35 -0.71 -5.19 -17.33
C ASP A 35 -2.13 -4.75 -17.67
N THR A 36 -2.70 -5.28 -18.75
CA THR A 36 -4.08 -4.98 -19.12
C THR A 36 -5.06 -5.61 -18.12
N VAL A 37 -4.89 -6.90 -17.81
CA VAL A 37 -5.76 -7.62 -16.88
C VAL A 37 -5.62 -7.05 -15.47
N GLY A 38 -4.38 -6.82 -15.01
CA GLY A 38 -4.09 -6.23 -13.71
C GLY A 38 -4.67 -4.83 -13.55
N PHE A 39 -4.61 -3.99 -14.58
CA PHE A 39 -5.23 -2.66 -14.57
C PHE A 39 -6.75 -2.73 -14.47
N ILE A 40 -7.41 -3.60 -15.26
CA ILE A 40 -8.87 -3.76 -15.22
C ILE A 40 -9.34 -4.27 -13.86
N LEU A 41 -8.70 -5.33 -13.33
CA LEU A 41 -9.08 -5.94 -12.05
C LEU A 41 -8.90 -4.98 -10.88
N HIS A 42 -7.78 -4.28 -10.80
CA HIS A 42 -7.55 -3.30 -9.74
C HIS A 42 -8.42 -2.05 -9.88
N SER A 43 -8.74 -1.61 -11.10
CA SER A 43 -9.71 -0.52 -11.31
C SER A 43 -11.09 -0.90 -10.79
N PHE A 44 -11.51 -2.15 -10.95
CA PHE A 44 -12.80 -2.65 -10.44
C PHE A 44 -12.90 -2.60 -8.92
N VAL A 45 -11.79 -2.81 -8.21
CA VAL A 45 -11.70 -2.69 -6.74
C VAL A 45 -11.21 -1.31 -6.29
N LEU A 46 -11.22 -0.32 -7.19
CA LEU A 46 -10.84 1.09 -6.94
C LEU A 46 -9.41 1.25 -6.40
N PHE A 47 -8.48 0.45 -6.90
CA PHE A 47 -7.09 0.46 -6.45
C PHE A 47 -6.11 0.85 -7.57
N PRO A 48 -5.10 1.71 -7.30
CA PRO A 48 -4.22 2.23 -8.34
C PRO A 48 -3.15 1.19 -8.75
N TYR A 49 -3.43 0.41 -9.80
CA TYR A 49 -2.58 -0.69 -10.26
C TYR A 49 -1.12 -0.31 -10.51
N PHE A 50 -0.84 0.71 -11.33
CA PHE A 50 0.53 1.04 -11.73
C PHE A 50 1.37 1.60 -10.59
N SER A 51 0.78 2.48 -9.78
CA SER A 51 1.42 3.00 -8.57
C SER A 51 1.76 1.86 -7.61
N TRP A 52 0.81 0.94 -7.41
CA TRP A 52 1.01 -0.24 -6.58
C TRP A 52 2.05 -1.20 -7.16
N LYS A 53 1.99 -1.56 -8.45
CA LYS A 53 2.96 -2.44 -9.12
C LYS A 53 4.39 -1.92 -8.93
N TYR A 54 4.58 -0.61 -9.05
CA TYR A 54 5.88 0.03 -8.86
C TYR A 54 6.37 -0.07 -7.41
N THR A 55 5.56 0.35 -6.44
CA THR A 55 5.94 0.34 -5.02
C THR A 55 6.08 -1.09 -4.47
N HIS A 56 5.23 -2.01 -4.91
CA HIS A 56 5.23 -3.42 -4.51
C HIS A 56 6.47 -4.16 -4.99
N ARG A 57 6.88 -3.98 -6.25
CA ARG A 57 8.14 -4.53 -6.76
C ARG A 57 9.34 -4.03 -5.94
N ARG A 58 9.33 -2.73 -5.61
CA ARG A 58 10.35 -2.10 -4.77
C ARG A 58 10.37 -2.74 -3.37
N GLN A 59 9.22 -2.93 -2.74
CA GLN A 59 9.10 -3.63 -1.44
C GLN A 59 9.63 -5.08 -1.50
N HIS A 60 9.25 -5.86 -2.51
CA HIS A 60 9.76 -7.21 -2.69
C HIS A 60 11.28 -7.25 -2.88
N SER A 61 11.87 -6.26 -3.56
CA SER A 61 13.33 -6.16 -3.71
C SER A 61 14.07 -5.79 -2.41
N LYS A 62 13.35 -5.32 -1.38
CA LYS A 62 13.91 -4.84 -0.10
C LYS A 62 13.62 -5.73 1.07
N THR A 63 12.81 -6.75 0.87
CA THR A 63 12.44 -7.70 1.92
C THR A 63 13.72 -8.37 2.44
N GLY A 64 14.20 -7.93 3.62
CA GLY A 64 15.47 -8.38 4.22
C GLY A 64 16.50 -7.27 4.49
N TYR A 65 16.31 -6.05 3.97
CA TYR A 65 17.17 -4.90 4.24
C TYR A 65 16.46 -3.91 5.18
N LEU A 66 16.61 -4.11 6.50
CA LEU A 66 15.99 -3.27 7.56
C LEU A 66 16.29 -1.76 7.45
N GLN A 67 17.32 -1.38 6.71
CA GLN A 67 17.75 0.02 6.55
C GLN A 67 17.29 0.68 5.25
N GLN A 68 16.74 -0.07 4.29
CA GLN A 68 16.48 0.45 2.94
C GLN A 68 15.03 0.22 2.50
N GLU A 69 14.09 0.23 3.44
CA GLU A 69 12.65 0.35 3.17
C GLU A 69 12.41 1.73 2.52
N GLU A 70 12.29 1.76 1.19
CA GLU A 70 12.27 3.00 0.40
C GLU A 70 10.95 3.77 0.47
N PHE A 71 10.02 3.31 1.30
CA PHE A 71 8.84 4.06 1.69
C PHE A 71 8.73 4.02 3.21
N ASN A 72 9.23 5.08 3.84
CA ASN A 72 8.69 5.54 5.12
C ASN A 72 8.52 4.44 6.18
N GLY A 73 9.54 3.58 6.35
CA GLY A 73 9.68 2.88 7.63
C GLY A 73 9.70 3.94 8.73
N PRO A 74 9.10 3.70 9.91
CA PRO A 74 9.14 4.68 10.98
C PRO A 74 10.60 5.06 11.22
N MET A 75 10.92 6.36 11.07
CA MET A 75 12.24 6.87 11.40
C MET A 75 12.64 6.29 12.77
N LEU A 76 13.90 5.85 12.89
CA LEU A 76 14.43 5.54 14.21
C LEU A 76 14.11 6.72 15.13
N LYS A 77 13.71 6.47 16.39
CA LYS A 77 13.36 7.54 17.35
C LYS A 77 14.43 8.64 17.45
N SER A 78 15.66 8.35 17.08
CA SER A 78 16.80 9.27 17.03
C SER A 78 16.78 10.26 15.86
N GLN A 79 16.05 10.00 14.78
CA GLN A 79 16.04 10.82 13.57
C GLN A 79 14.80 11.73 13.45
N VAL A 80 13.83 11.60 14.37
CA VAL A 80 12.62 12.41 14.37
C VAL A 80 12.90 13.83 14.89
N PRO A 81 12.52 14.89 14.15
CA PRO A 81 12.63 16.28 14.63
C PRO A 81 11.90 16.49 15.96
N LEU A 82 12.46 17.33 16.82
CA LEU A 82 11.97 17.55 18.20
C LEU A 82 10.49 18.01 18.22
N ILE A 83 10.09 18.84 17.25
CA ILE A 83 8.69 19.30 17.05
C ILE A 83 7.77 18.11 16.74
N LEU A 84 8.19 17.22 15.85
CA LEU A 84 7.41 16.07 15.43
C LEU A 84 7.29 15.05 16.57
N LYS A 85 8.36 14.84 17.34
CA LYS A 85 8.36 14.03 18.57
C LYS A 85 7.34 14.56 19.58
N HIS A 86 7.26 15.88 19.77
CA HIS A 86 6.29 16.50 20.66
C HIS A 86 4.84 16.28 20.19
N LEU A 87 4.58 16.41 18.89
CA LEU A 87 3.27 16.22 18.29
C LEU A 87 2.76 14.76 18.36
N ILE A 88 3.65 13.77 18.16
CA ILE A 88 3.26 12.34 18.23
C ILE A 88 3.04 11.89 19.69
N THR A 89 3.70 12.54 20.65
CA THR A 89 3.58 12.20 22.08
C THR A 89 2.24 12.68 22.66
N ASN A 90 1.69 13.77 22.15
CA ASN A 90 0.37 14.26 22.52
C ASN A 90 -0.72 13.47 21.76
N PRO A 91 -1.75 12.90 22.44
CA PRO A 91 -2.82 12.17 21.77
C PRO A 91 -3.53 13.01 20.69
N ALA A 92 -3.80 14.29 20.93
CA ALA A 92 -4.46 15.16 19.94
C ALA A 92 -3.56 15.44 18.72
N GLY A 93 -2.26 15.63 18.94
CA GLY A 93 -1.28 15.81 17.86
C GLY A 93 -1.11 14.53 17.04
N ARG A 94 -1.11 13.36 17.67
CA ARG A 94 -1.06 12.07 16.98
C ARG A 94 -2.28 11.86 16.10
N PHE A 95 -3.49 12.14 16.59
CA PHE A 95 -4.73 12.05 15.80
C PHE A 95 -4.71 12.98 14.59
N LEU A 96 -4.22 14.21 14.76
CA LEU A 96 -4.11 15.18 13.68
C LEU A 96 -3.13 14.69 12.61
N VAL A 97 -1.93 14.24 13.00
CA VAL A 97 -0.95 13.78 12.02
C VAL A 97 -1.40 12.48 11.33
N THR A 98 -2.01 11.54 12.05
CA THR A 98 -2.53 10.33 11.42
C THR A 98 -3.65 10.64 10.42
N SER A 99 -4.51 11.62 10.72
CA SER A 99 -5.60 12.02 9.82
C SER A 99 -5.06 12.66 8.54
N ILE A 100 -4.01 13.49 8.66
CA ILE A 100 -3.33 14.10 7.50
C ILE A 100 -2.64 13.03 6.65
N VAL A 101 -1.95 12.07 7.28
CA VAL A 101 -1.28 10.97 6.56
C VAL A 101 -2.30 10.08 5.83
N LEU A 102 -3.44 9.77 6.46
CA LEU A 102 -4.55 9.04 5.84
C LEU A 102 -5.17 9.82 4.66
N ALA A 103 -5.27 11.15 4.76
CA ALA A 103 -5.89 11.99 3.74
C ALA A 103 -4.99 12.24 2.51
N ILE A 104 -3.69 12.43 2.73
CA ILE A 104 -2.74 12.81 1.68
C ILE A 104 -2.01 11.57 1.11
N GLY A 105 -2.03 10.44 1.83
CA GLY A 105 -1.39 9.19 1.41
C GLY A 105 0.14 9.22 1.47
N THR A 106 0.74 10.34 1.85
CA THR A 106 2.18 10.48 2.06
C THR A 106 2.47 10.60 3.55
N THR A 107 3.29 9.70 4.06
CA THR A 107 3.92 9.79 5.37
C THR A 107 4.94 10.93 5.32
N LEU A 108 4.55 12.16 5.69
CA LEU A 108 5.50 13.21 6.05
C LEU A 108 6.09 12.88 7.42
N TYR A 109 7.01 11.93 7.46
CA TYR A 109 7.88 11.66 8.60
C TYR A 109 9.29 11.42 8.09
#